data_AF-A0A6I4IIF0-F1
#
_entry.id   AF-A0A6I4IIF0-F1
#
_cell.length_a   1.000
_cell.length_b   1.000
_cell.length_c   1.000
_cell.angle_alpha   90.00
_cell.angle_beta   90.00
_cell.angle_gamma   90.00
#
_symmetry.space_group_name_H-M   'P 1'
#
loop_
_entity.id
_entity.type
_entity.pdbx_description
1 polymer ?
#
loop_
_entity_poly.entity_id
_entity_poly.type
_entity_poly.pdbx_seq_one_letter_code
_entity_poly.pdbx_strand_id
1 'polypeptide(L)'
;MKYKIISIFVFFLIINFNLFSQGVWNIKYIAIDSLSETSINKEIRIDFKSSNTDILMYKMIKPYIEPYIVRDLLSKNDKVELTVDSQQLVFIENWLIFDDHGVFGDQTLVSINEFNDEKLIIKEMFLESIDNLSLTLSVTINLTSDFEKNIHSKKGVRIIINKSQIKGILLKFKD
;
A
#
# COMPACT_ATOMS: atom_id res chain seq x y z
N MET A 1 -35.34 46.54 -0.11
CA MET A 1 -35.24 45.10 -0.48
C MET A 1 -33.96 44.73 -1.23
N LYS A 2 -33.40 45.56 -2.11
CA LYS A 2 -32.21 45.24 -2.92
C LYS A 2 -30.94 44.90 -2.11
N TYR A 3 -30.70 45.58 -0.99
CA TYR A 3 -29.51 45.35 -0.15
C TYR A 3 -29.52 44.03 0.64
N LYS A 4 -30.70 43.45 0.91
CA LYS A 4 -30.80 42.13 1.58
C LYS A 4 -30.39 40.98 0.66
N ILE A 5 -30.62 41.11 -0.64
CA ILE A 5 -30.26 40.08 -1.64
C ILE A 5 -28.74 40.04 -1.84
N ILE A 6 -28.09 41.20 -1.87
CA ILE A 6 -26.63 41.31 -2.02
C ILE A 6 -25.91 40.68 -0.82
N SER A 7 -26.42 40.88 0.40
CA SER A 7 -25.83 40.31 1.60
C SER A 7 -25.87 38.78 1.64
N ILE A 8 -26.93 38.16 1.11
CA ILE A 8 -27.05 36.69 1.03
C ILE A 8 -26.09 36.13 -0.03
N PHE A 9 -25.89 36.85 -1.13
CA PHE A 9 -24.98 36.44 -2.21
C PHE A 9 -23.51 36.45 -1.77
N VAL A 10 -23.10 37.46 -0.99
CA VAL A 10 -21.74 37.52 -0.41
C VAL A 10 -21.51 36.43 0.63
N PHE A 11 -22.53 36.06 1.41
CA PHE A 11 -22.44 34.98 2.39
C PHE A 11 -22.25 33.61 1.72
N PHE A 12 -22.91 33.36 0.57
CA PHE A 12 -22.72 32.14 -0.23
C PHE A 12 -21.32 32.05 -0.88
N LEU A 13 -20.69 33.19 -1.20
CA LEU A 13 -19.34 33.22 -1.73
C LEU A 13 -18.27 32.83 -0.70
N ILE A 14 -18.52 33.05 0.60
CA ILE A 14 -17.58 32.72 1.68
C ILE A 14 -17.64 31.22 2.06
N ILE A 15 -18.80 30.57 1.90
CA ILE A 15 -18.98 29.14 2.27
C ILE A 15 -18.32 28.18 1.24
N ASN A 16 -17.89 28.68 0.07
CA ASN A 16 -17.31 27.85 -0.99
C ASN A 16 -15.79 27.65 -0.90
N PHE A 17 -15.11 28.16 0.11
CA PHE A 17 -13.66 27.98 0.25
C PHE A 17 -13.32 27.09 1.45
N ASN A 18 -12.69 25.96 1.10
CA ASN A 18 -11.99 25.00 1.97
C ASN A 18 -12.80 23.80 2.48
N LEU A 19 -13.41 23.04 1.54
CA LEU A 19 -13.46 21.59 1.70
C LEU A 19 -12.05 21.04 1.41
N PHE A 20 -11.15 21.11 2.40
CA PHE A 20 -9.98 20.24 2.37
C PHE A 20 -10.49 18.83 2.58
N SER A 21 -10.41 18.02 1.53
CA SER A 21 -10.53 16.57 1.62
C SER A 21 -9.55 16.08 2.68
N GLN A 22 -10.05 15.79 3.88
CA GLN A 22 -9.28 15.08 4.90
C GLN A 22 -9.32 13.60 4.52
N GLY A 23 -8.17 13.05 4.15
CA GLY A 23 -8.00 11.61 4.05
C GLY A 23 -7.38 11.08 2.76
N VAL A 24 -6.78 11.93 1.91
CA VAL A 24 -5.91 11.41 0.86
C VAL A 24 -4.60 10.99 1.53
N TRP A 25 -4.32 9.69 1.58
CA TRP A 25 -2.97 9.25 1.94
C TRP A 25 -1.99 9.96 0.99
N ASN A 26 -1.03 10.71 1.53
CA ASN A 26 0.07 11.26 0.75
C ASN A 26 1.02 10.12 0.37
N ILE A 27 0.63 9.36 -0.66
CA ILE A 27 1.35 8.19 -1.15
C ILE A 27 2.18 8.59 -2.35
N LYS A 28 3.46 8.22 -2.31
CA LYS A 28 4.30 8.25 -3.51
C LYS A 28 4.62 6.82 -3.93
N TYR A 29 4.43 6.55 -5.21
CA TYR A 29 4.99 5.36 -5.84
C TYR A 29 6.48 5.60 -6.10
N ILE A 30 7.33 4.70 -5.62
CA ILE A 30 8.79 4.78 -5.75
C ILE A 30 9.28 3.47 -6.35
N ALA A 31 10.16 3.55 -7.35
CA ALA A 31 10.85 2.38 -7.89
C ALA A 31 11.70 1.72 -6.80
N ILE A 32 11.76 0.39 -6.78
CA ILE A 32 12.50 -0.35 -5.74
C ILE A 32 13.98 0.08 -5.64
N ASP A 33 14.60 0.41 -6.79
CA ASP A 33 16.00 0.84 -6.87
C ASP A 33 16.22 2.31 -6.44
N SER A 34 15.15 3.09 -6.26
CA SER A 34 15.20 4.48 -5.78
C SER A 34 15.00 4.61 -4.27
N LEU A 35 14.94 3.48 -3.55
CA LEU A 35 14.88 3.47 -2.10
C LEU A 35 16.16 4.02 -1.46
N SER A 36 16.01 4.78 -0.38
CA SER A 36 17.13 5.34 0.38
C SER A 36 16.88 5.20 1.88
N GLU A 37 17.88 5.50 2.70
CA GLU A 37 17.78 5.47 4.16
C GLU A 37 16.63 6.34 4.70
N THR A 38 16.26 7.41 3.98
CA THR A 38 15.12 8.26 4.35
C THR A 38 13.76 7.55 4.29
N SER A 39 13.71 6.35 3.70
CA SER A 39 12.53 5.49 3.64
C SER A 39 12.42 4.53 4.83
N ILE A 40 13.49 4.36 5.62
CA ILE A 40 13.50 3.46 6.78
C ILE A 40 12.51 3.95 7.83
N ASN A 41 11.87 3.01 8.53
CA ASN A 41 10.80 3.18 9.50
C ASN A 41 9.51 3.79 8.96
N LYS A 42 9.37 3.94 7.64
CA LYS A 42 8.12 4.38 7.02
C LYS A 42 7.22 3.20 6.74
N GLU A 43 5.92 3.47 6.85
CA GLU A 43 4.89 2.55 6.42
C GLU A 43 4.93 2.45 4.89
N ILE A 44 5.06 1.23 4.39
CA ILE A 44 5.11 0.94 2.96
C ILE A 44 4.01 -0.03 2.56
N ARG A 45 3.71 -0.06 1.27
CA ARG A 45 3.00 -1.13 0.58
C ARG A 45 3.88 -1.59 -0.59
N ILE A 46 3.86 -2.87 -0.91
CA ILE A 46 4.78 -3.47 -1.88
C ILE A 46 3.99 -3.82 -3.12
N ASP A 47 4.43 -3.38 -4.29
CA ASP A 47 3.89 -3.82 -5.57
C ASP A 47 4.77 -4.98 -6.06
N PHE A 48 4.27 -6.22 -5.94
CA PHE A 48 5.00 -7.41 -6.36
C PHE A 48 4.98 -7.55 -7.89
N LYS A 49 5.99 -8.23 -8.44
CA LYS A 49 6.03 -8.54 -9.87
C LYS A 49 5.09 -9.70 -10.19
N SER A 50 4.28 -9.53 -11.22
CA SER A 50 3.49 -10.62 -11.81
C SER A 50 4.34 -11.58 -12.65
N SER A 51 5.49 -11.11 -13.15
CA SER A 51 6.45 -11.90 -13.94
C SER A 51 7.86 -11.28 -13.87
N ASN A 52 8.90 -12.04 -14.24
CA ASN A 52 10.28 -11.53 -14.27
C ASN A 52 10.48 -10.35 -15.24
N THR A 53 9.60 -10.21 -16.23
CA THR A 53 9.61 -9.11 -17.20
C THR A 53 8.81 -7.89 -16.74
N ASP A 54 8.11 -7.97 -15.60
CA ASP A 54 7.31 -6.89 -15.05
C ASP A 54 8.22 -5.88 -14.33
N ILE A 55 8.72 -4.91 -15.09
CA ILE A 55 9.66 -3.88 -14.61
C ILE A 55 8.99 -2.52 -14.74
N LEU A 56 9.08 -1.69 -13.68
CA LEU A 56 8.49 -0.35 -13.65
C LEU A 56 8.97 0.55 -14.81
N MET A 57 10.22 0.39 -15.26
CA MET A 57 10.81 1.16 -16.36
C MET A 57 9.94 1.21 -17.61
N TYR A 58 9.28 0.11 -17.98
CA TYR A 58 8.48 0.08 -19.21
C TYR A 58 7.20 0.92 -19.15
N LYS A 59 6.69 1.22 -17.94
CA LYS A 59 5.48 2.03 -17.75
C LYS A 59 5.77 3.54 -17.64
N MET A 60 7.00 3.93 -17.31
CA MET A 60 7.44 5.34 -17.25
C MET A 60 7.92 5.91 -18.60
N ILE A 61 8.04 5.09 -19.66
CA ILE A 61 8.52 5.54 -21.00
C ILE A 61 7.42 6.25 -21.81
N LYS A 62 6.16 6.35 -21.34
CA LYS A 62 5.14 7.20 -21.98
C LYS A 62 5.12 8.59 -21.32
N PRO A 63 5.73 9.63 -21.91
CA PRO A 63 5.93 10.90 -21.23
C PRO A 63 4.70 11.83 -21.27
N TYR A 64 3.51 11.37 -21.70
CA TYR A 64 2.45 12.29 -22.16
C TYR A 64 1.00 11.86 -21.92
N ILE A 65 0.69 10.92 -21.04
CA ILE A 65 -0.72 10.49 -20.87
C ILE A 65 -1.07 10.40 -19.39
N GLU A 66 -1.68 11.48 -18.90
CA GLU A 66 -2.56 11.55 -17.72
C GLU A 66 -1.93 11.16 -16.36
N PRO A 67 -2.49 11.63 -15.21
CA PRO A 67 -2.09 11.09 -13.92
C PRO A 67 -2.35 9.58 -13.94
N TYR A 68 -1.29 8.78 -13.90
CA TYR A 68 -1.40 7.32 -13.83
C TYR A 68 -2.41 6.93 -12.75
N ILE A 69 -3.53 6.32 -13.15
CA ILE A 69 -4.47 5.74 -12.21
C ILE A 69 -3.72 4.56 -11.60
N VAL A 70 -3.33 4.67 -10.33
CA VAL A 70 -2.52 3.64 -9.64
C VAL A 70 -3.20 2.26 -9.70
N ARG A 71 -4.54 2.21 -9.89
CA ARG A 71 -5.32 1.00 -10.18
C ARG A 71 -4.84 0.23 -11.41
N ASP A 72 -4.37 0.92 -12.46
CA ASP A 72 -3.86 0.30 -13.68
C ASP A 72 -2.43 -0.25 -13.51
N LEU A 73 -1.77 0.08 -12.39
CA LEU A 73 -0.44 -0.42 -12.06
C LEU A 73 -0.50 -1.80 -11.39
N LEU A 74 -1.64 -2.16 -10.79
CA LEU A 74 -1.80 -3.34 -9.95
C LEU A 74 -2.55 -4.46 -10.66
N SER A 75 -1.86 -5.57 -10.87
CA SER A 75 -2.41 -6.83 -11.36
C SER A 75 -3.12 -7.57 -10.24
N LYS A 76 -4.29 -8.14 -10.53
CA LYS A 76 -5.24 -8.56 -9.50
C LYS A 76 -5.02 -9.96 -8.89
N ASN A 77 -3.90 -10.63 -9.15
CA ASN A 77 -3.72 -12.04 -8.76
C ASN A 77 -2.25 -12.41 -8.51
N ASP A 78 -1.53 -11.57 -7.77
CA ASP A 78 -0.14 -11.84 -7.45
C ASP A 78 -0.06 -12.78 -6.23
N LYS A 79 0.48 -13.97 -6.48
CA LYS A 79 0.91 -14.91 -5.44
C LYS A 79 2.36 -14.62 -5.10
N VAL A 80 2.65 -14.36 -3.84
CA VAL A 80 4.00 -14.10 -3.37
C VAL A 80 4.43 -15.15 -2.36
N GLU A 81 5.65 -15.65 -2.53
CA GLU A 81 6.30 -16.51 -1.56
C GLU A 81 7.16 -15.65 -0.63
N LEU A 82 6.83 -15.67 0.66
CA LEU A 82 7.52 -14.94 1.70
C LEU A 82 8.07 -15.91 2.74
N THR A 83 9.27 -15.60 3.26
CA THR A 83 9.81 -16.31 4.42
C THR A 83 9.39 -15.59 5.69
N VAL A 84 8.58 -16.25 6.52
CA VAL A 84 8.10 -15.77 7.81
C VAL A 84 8.56 -16.74 8.88
N ASP A 85 9.31 -16.27 9.89
CA ASP A 85 9.84 -17.12 10.97
C ASP A 85 10.56 -18.40 10.46
N SER A 86 11.36 -18.26 9.40
CA SER A 86 12.09 -19.35 8.72
C SER A 86 11.24 -20.37 7.95
N GLN A 87 9.94 -20.10 7.76
CA GLN A 87 9.07 -20.92 6.91
C GLN A 87 8.66 -20.17 5.65
N GLN A 88 8.69 -20.86 4.51
CA GLN A 88 8.24 -20.32 3.24
C GLN A 88 6.72 -20.50 3.12
N LEU A 89 6.01 -19.40 2.98
CA LEU A 89 4.56 -19.36 2.90
C LEU A 89 4.12 -18.61 1.64
N VAL A 90 3.02 -19.07 1.03
CA VAL A 90 2.43 -18.43 -0.14
C VAL A 90 1.31 -17.52 0.32
N PHE A 91 1.35 -16.26 -0.11
CA PHE A 91 0.34 -15.25 0.16
C PHE A 91 -0.31 -14.79 -1.14
N ILE A 92 -1.60 -14.46 -1.05
CA ILE A 92 -2.33 -13.72 -2.08
C ILE A 92 -2.32 -12.26 -1.68
N GLU A 93 -1.88 -11.42 -2.61
CA GLU A 93 -1.93 -9.97 -2.47
C GLU A 93 -3.35 -9.44 -2.79
N ASN A 94 -3.92 -8.70 -1.84
CA ASN A 94 -5.21 -8.05 -1.99
C ASN A 94 -5.06 -6.54 -1.79
N TRP A 95 -5.56 -5.77 -2.76
CA TRP A 95 -5.64 -4.31 -2.68
C TRP A 95 -7.08 -3.86 -2.56
N LEU A 96 -7.37 -3.05 -1.55
CA LEU A 96 -8.60 -2.27 -1.50
C LEU A 96 -8.33 -0.92 -2.16
N ILE A 97 -9.12 -0.54 -3.15
CA ILE A 97 -9.02 0.76 -3.84
C ILE A 97 -10.37 1.45 -3.68
N PHE A 98 -10.39 2.65 -3.10
CA PHE A 98 -11.63 3.40 -2.89
C PHE A 98 -11.78 4.44 -4.02
N ASP A 99 -12.74 4.17 -4.92
CA ASP A 99 -12.96 4.95 -6.15
C ASP A 99 -13.37 6.40 -5.86
N ASP A 100 -14.08 6.64 -4.77
CA ASP A 100 -14.75 7.93 -4.48
C ASP A 100 -13.79 9.03 -4.01
N HIS A 101 -12.56 8.65 -3.65
CA HIS A 101 -11.56 9.57 -3.10
C HIS A 101 -10.20 9.51 -3.82
N GLY A 102 -10.06 8.64 -4.83
CA GLY A 102 -8.75 8.35 -5.42
C GLY A 102 -7.74 7.83 -4.40
N VAL A 103 -8.23 7.28 -3.28
CA VAL A 103 -7.42 6.83 -2.15
C VAL A 103 -7.15 5.35 -2.31
N PHE A 104 -5.86 5.02 -2.32
CA PHE A 104 -5.41 3.65 -2.19
C PHE A 104 -5.73 3.16 -0.78
N GLY A 105 -6.61 2.16 -0.69
CA GLY A 105 -6.91 1.47 0.56
C GLY A 105 -5.80 0.51 0.96
N ASP A 106 -6.04 -0.19 2.08
CA ASP A 106 -5.06 -1.09 2.66
C ASP A 106 -4.69 -2.24 1.70
N GLN A 107 -3.39 -2.50 1.58
CA GLN A 107 -2.89 -3.77 1.06
C GLN A 107 -2.98 -4.81 2.17
N THR A 108 -3.40 -6.02 1.82
CA THR A 108 -3.34 -7.16 2.72
C THR A 108 -2.75 -8.36 2.00
N LEU A 109 -1.85 -9.08 2.69
CA LEU A 109 -1.33 -10.36 2.21
C LEU A 109 -1.99 -11.46 3.04
N VAL A 110 -2.72 -12.35 2.39
CA VAL A 110 -3.45 -13.45 3.06
C VAL A 110 -2.81 -14.77 2.67
N SER A 111 -2.39 -15.58 3.63
CA SER A 111 -1.77 -16.86 3.33
C SER A 111 -2.78 -17.82 2.66
N ILE A 112 -2.32 -18.54 1.65
CA ILE A 112 -3.07 -19.64 1.04
C ILE A 112 -3.03 -20.85 1.96
N ASN A 113 -1.84 -21.13 2.49
CA ASN A 113 -1.61 -22.25 3.40
C ASN A 113 -1.94 -21.82 4.83
N GLU A 114 -2.51 -22.74 5.58
CA GLU A 114 -2.71 -22.58 7.01
C GLU A 114 -1.39 -22.84 7.75
N PHE A 115 -1.15 -22.06 8.79
CA PHE A 115 -0.07 -22.25 9.74
C PHE A 115 -0.72 -22.53 11.09
N ASN A 116 -0.58 -23.75 11.59
CA ASN A 116 -1.27 -24.23 12.79
C ASN A 116 -2.80 -24.04 12.72
N ASP A 117 -3.43 -24.44 11.61
CA ASP A 117 -4.88 -24.32 11.34
C ASP A 117 -5.40 -22.86 11.29
N GLU A 118 -4.50 -21.88 11.15
CA GLU A 118 -4.83 -20.46 11.05
C GLU A 118 -4.30 -19.84 9.76
N LYS A 119 -5.06 -18.90 9.18
CA LYS A 119 -4.56 -18.04 8.09
C LYS A 119 -3.81 -16.86 8.66
N LEU A 120 -2.69 -16.55 8.01
CA LEU A 120 -1.85 -15.40 8.33
C LEU A 120 -2.26 -14.23 7.45
N ILE A 121 -2.56 -13.10 8.08
CA ILE A 121 -2.92 -11.85 7.39
C ILE A 121 -1.91 -10.77 7.76
N ILE A 122 -1.11 -10.34 6.78
CA ILE A 122 -0.21 -9.19 6.91
C ILE A 122 -0.97 -7.94 6.42
N LYS A 123 -0.99 -6.88 7.23
CA LYS A 123 -1.64 -5.60 6.85
C LYS A 123 -0.67 -4.43 6.87
N GLU A 124 0.06 -4.32 7.98
CA GLU A 124 0.97 -3.20 8.22
C GLU A 124 2.39 -3.67 7.96
N MET A 125 3.11 -2.92 7.13
CA MET A 125 4.50 -3.20 6.78
C MET A 125 5.33 -1.94 6.95
N PHE A 126 6.40 -2.04 7.73
CA PHE A 126 7.36 -0.96 7.95
C PHE A 126 8.72 -1.37 7.43
N LEU A 127 9.34 -0.50 6.64
CA LEU A 127 10.68 -0.75 6.11
C LEU A 127 11.71 -0.67 7.23
N GLU A 128 12.40 -1.77 7.55
CA GLU A 128 13.39 -1.82 8.63
C GLU A 128 14.82 -1.64 8.09
N SER A 129 15.16 -2.33 6.98
CA SER A 129 16.46 -2.18 6.33
C SER A 129 16.37 -2.34 4.82
N ILE A 130 17.36 -1.77 4.12
CA ILE A 130 17.50 -1.84 2.67
C ILE A 130 18.90 -2.39 2.39
N ASP A 131 18.97 -3.57 1.79
CA ASP A 131 20.20 -4.16 1.29
C ASP A 131 20.24 -4.09 -0.24
N ASN A 132 21.38 -4.46 -0.84
CA ASN A 132 21.52 -4.48 -2.30
C ASN A 132 20.53 -5.43 -2.98
N LEU A 133 20.23 -6.58 -2.36
CA LEU A 133 19.40 -7.64 -2.95
C LEU A 133 18.03 -7.79 -2.28
N SER A 134 17.85 -7.25 -1.08
CA SER A 134 16.66 -7.53 -0.26
C SER A 134 16.19 -6.30 0.51
N LEU A 135 14.94 -6.36 0.95
CA LEU A 135 14.38 -5.49 1.97
C LEU A 135 14.05 -6.33 3.20
N THR A 136 14.30 -5.77 4.39
CA THR A 136 13.77 -6.32 5.64
C THR A 136 12.63 -5.45 6.11
N LEU A 137 11.49 -6.07 6.40
CA LEU A 137 10.29 -5.39 6.85
C LEU A 137 9.86 -5.90 8.22
N SER A 138 9.45 -4.98 9.07
CA SER A 138 8.72 -5.29 10.29
C SER A 138 7.23 -5.25 9.98
N VAL A 139 6.54 -6.36 10.24
CA VAL A 139 5.11 -6.50 9.91
C VAL A 139 4.25 -6.84 11.12
N THR A 140 2.98 -6.47 11.04
CA THR A 140 1.93 -6.95 11.93
C THR A 140 1.21 -8.11 11.25
N ILE A 141 1.26 -9.28 11.89
CA ILE A 141 0.59 -10.49 11.44
C ILE A 141 -0.64 -10.72 12.31
N ASN A 142 -1.81 -10.86 11.69
CA ASN A 142 -3.03 -11.31 12.34
C ASN A 142 -3.26 -12.77 11.99
N LEU A 143 -3.49 -13.58 13.00
CA LEU A 143 -3.91 -14.97 12.86
C LEU A 143 -5.43 -15.01 12.90
N THR A 144 -6.04 -15.75 11.97
CA THR A 144 -7.48 -16.00 11.95
C THR A 144 -7.72 -17.48 11.76
N SER A 145 -8.49 -18.09 12.65
CA SER A 145 -9.10 -19.40 12.40
C SER A 145 -10.44 -19.19 11.69
N ASP A 146 -10.84 -20.12 10.82
CA ASP A 146 -12.12 -20.03 10.09
C ASP A 146 -13.35 -20.11 11.05
N PHE A 147 -13.14 -20.38 12.34
CA PHE A 147 -14.19 -20.66 13.34
C PHE A 147 -14.29 -19.66 14.51
N GLU A 148 -13.31 -18.78 14.77
CA GLU A 148 -13.37 -17.82 15.88
C GLU A 148 -13.05 -16.38 15.47
N LYS A 149 -13.78 -15.42 16.05
CA LYS A 149 -13.48 -13.97 15.98
C LYS A 149 -12.21 -13.57 16.78
N ASN A 150 -11.45 -14.53 17.29
CA ASN A 150 -10.26 -14.29 18.08
C ASN A 150 -9.09 -13.96 17.15
N ILE A 151 -8.93 -12.67 16.88
CA ILE A 151 -7.78 -12.14 16.12
C ILE A 151 -6.60 -12.06 17.08
N HIS A 152 -5.65 -12.98 16.96
CA HIS A 152 -4.35 -12.87 17.62
C HIS A 152 -3.39 -12.08 16.73
N SER A 153 -2.92 -10.92 17.21
CA SER A 153 -1.98 -10.07 16.48
C SER A 153 -0.56 -10.23 17.04
N LYS A 154 0.38 -10.65 16.19
CA LYS A 154 1.82 -10.61 16.47
C LYS A 154 2.43 -9.40 15.75
N LYS A 155 2.93 -8.44 16.52
CA LYS A 155 3.58 -7.23 16.00
C LYS A 155 5.09 -7.42 15.91
N GLY A 156 5.72 -6.75 14.95
CA GLY A 156 7.17 -6.71 14.83
C GLY A 156 7.78 -7.99 14.26
N VAL A 157 7.02 -8.79 13.50
CA VAL A 157 7.56 -9.97 12.83
C VAL A 157 8.44 -9.49 11.68
N ARG A 158 9.66 -10.02 11.58
CA ARG A 158 10.56 -9.68 10.47
C ARG A 158 10.30 -10.57 9.28
N ILE A 159 10.14 -9.96 8.11
CA ILE A 159 10.12 -10.65 6.82
C ILE A 159 11.23 -10.08 5.93
N ILE A 160 11.87 -10.96 5.17
CA ILE A 160 12.91 -10.59 4.21
C ILE A 160 12.36 -10.87 2.82
N ILE A 161 12.44 -9.88 1.94
CA ILE A 161 11.90 -9.95 0.58
C ILE A 161 13.00 -9.63 -0.42
N ASN A 162 13.15 -10.45 -1.44
CA ASN A 162 14.13 -10.18 -2.50
C ASN A 162 13.60 -9.06 -3.40
N LYS A 163 14.45 -8.05 -3.67
CA LYS A 163 14.12 -6.94 -4.57
C LYS A 163 13.76 -7.42 -5.99
N SER A 164 14.27 -8.57 -6.42
CA SER A 164 13.93 -9.17 -7.71
C SER A 164 12.43 -9.47 -7.84
N GLN A 165 11.73 -9.73 -6.73
CA GLN A 165 10.29 -10.02 -6.68
C GLN A 165 9.43 -8.76 -6.61
N ILE A 166 10.03 -7.57 -6.45
CA ILE A 166 9.32 -6.31 -6.21
C ILE A 166 9.42 -5.42 -7.45
N LYS A 167 8.28 -4.89 -7.91
CA LYS A 167 8.21 -3.91 -8.99
C LYS A 167 8.48 -2.50 -8.46
N GLY A 168 7.86 -2.17 -7.34
CA GLY A 168 8.04 -0.89 -6.66
C GLY A 168 7.36 -0.91 -5.30
N ILE A 169 7.36 0.26 -4.65
CA ILE A 169 6.72 0.42 -3.37
C ILE A 169 5.87 1.70 -3.35
N LEU A 170 4.79 1.65 -2.60
CA LEU A 170 4.05 2.84 -2.19
C LEU A 170 4.54 3.23 -0.81
N LEU A 171 4.97 4.48 -0.66
CA LEU A 171 5.50 5.00 0.58
C LEU A 171 4.56 6.08 1.12
N LYS A 172 4.15 5.92 2.39
CA LYS A 172 3.30 6.90 3.07
C LYS A 172 4.17 8.02 3.63
N PHE A 173 3.90 9.25 3.22
CA PHE A 173 4.48 10.43 3.84
C PHE A 173 3.62 10.86 5.02
N LYS A 174 4.26 11.34 6.09
CA LYS A 174 3.55 12.10 7.11
C LYS A 174 3.24 13.48 6.53
N ASP A 175 2.00 13.92 6.72
CA ASP A 175 1.58 15.30 6.45
C ASP A 175 2.38 16.30 7.28
#